data_AF-A0AAW5VLW9-F1
#
_entry.id   AF-A0AAW5VLW9-F1
#
_cell.length_a   1.000
_cell.length_b   1.000
_cell.length_c   1.000
_cell.angle_alpha   90.00
_cell.angle_beta   90.00
_cell.angle_gamma   90.00
#
_symmetry.space_group_name_H-M   'P 1'
#
loop_
_entity.id
_entity.type
_entity.pdbx_description
1 polymer ?
#
loop_
_entity_poly.entity_id
_entity_poly.type
_entity_poly.pdbx_seq_one_letter_code
_entity_poly.pdbx_strand_id
1 'polypeptide(L)'
;MKNPKPNEVIKRILALQLLSDRGWKEVDFQSDKISLKEKNDSIKIFNKLKKWATDEKITSYLTKNEYEKYNKDLGTLKIEEYAELTWQIEKLIPLLWAIGGINELPEFSMQCQKEYYDDLFFFKPEPIKLINKKYLTSEKNLIRSNNEIELYNDAYMLYNWRCKEILLGNKKRINIKAEIPKFFGNEISDAFNLLPLEKNGDIFVETLSLIITELNKTELSLVQKLVEYRQYAFIWLSGAEKDWELITTDT
;
A
#
# COMPACT_ATOMS: atom_id res chain seq x y z
N MET A 1 -13.40 -2.24 -17.31
CA MET A 1 -11.97 -1.92 -17.53
C MET A 1 -11.20 -3.24 -17.51
N LYS A 2 -9.88 -3.27 -17.79
CA LYS A 2 -9.15 -4.54 -17.88
C LYS A 2 -8.21 -4.69 -16.69
N ASN A 3 -8.32 -5.80 -15.98
CA ASN A 3 -7.47 -6.10 -14.83
C ASN A 3 -6.01 -6.30 -15.27
N PRO A 4 -5.04 -5.90 -14.43
CA PRO A 4 -3.64 -6.04 -14.74
C PRO A 4 -3.26 -7.52 -14.91
N LYS A 5 -2.38 -7.79 -15.87
CA LYS A 5 -1.78 -9.11 -16.05
C LYS A 5 -0.78 -9.40 -14.92
N PRO A 6 -0.47 -10.68 -14.64
CA PRO A 6 0.51 -11.04 -13.59
C PRO A 6 1.84 -10.29 -13.69
N ASN A 7 2.38 -10.15 -14.91
CA ASN A 7 3.62 -9.40 -15.13
C ASN A 7 3.50 -7.90 -14.83
N GLU A 8 2.32 -7.32 -15.02
CA GLU A 8 2.06 -5.91 -14.69
C GLU A 8 2.01 -5.72 -13.18
N VAL A 9 1.35 -6.63 -12.45
CA VAL A 9 1.32 -6.63 -10.98
C VAL A 9 2.73 -6.78 -10.42
N ILE A 10 3.53 -7.71 -10.96
CA ILE A 10 4.92 -7.89 -10.53
C ILE A 10 5.71 -6.60 -10.76
N LYS A 11 5.64 -5.99 -11.95
CA LYS A 11 6.37 -4.74 -12.21
C LYS A 11 5.92 -3.60 -11.30
N ARG A 12 4.63 -3.53 -10.94
CA ARG A 12 4.11 -2.57 -9.96
C ARG A 12 4.67 -2.83 -8.56
N ILE A 13 4.76 -4.09 -8.13
CA ILE A 13 5.43 -4.47 -6.87
C ILE A 13 6.88 -3.99 -6.87
N LEU A 14 7.62 -4.22 -7.96
CA LEU A 14 9.02 -3.77 -8.08
C LEU A 14 9.14 -2.24 -8.00
N ALA A 15 8.23 -1.53 -8.67
CA ALA A 15 8.21 -0.08 -8.68
C ALA A 15 7.98 0.50 -7.27
N LEU A 16 6.97 -0.01 -6.56
CA LEU A 16 6.64 0.42 -5.20
C LEU A 16 7.72 0.03 -4.17
N GLN A 17 8.37 -1.12 -4.36
CA GLN A 17 9.53 -1.54 -3.57
C GLN A 17 10.68 -0.52 -3.71
N LEU A 18 11.04 -0.18 -4.95
CA LEU A 18 12.09 0.80 -5.22
C LEU A 18 11.80 2.17 -4.59
N LEU A 19 10.53 2.58 -4.55
CA LEU A 19 10.11 3.80 -3.86
C LEU A 19 10.25 3.68 -2.35
N SER A 20 9.76 2.60 -1.74
CA SER A 20 9.86 2.39 -0.29
C SER A 20 11.31 2.32 0.16
N ASP A 21 12.15 1.55 -0.53
CA ASP A 21 13.58 1.45 -0.29
C ASP A 21 14.27 2.82 -0.43
N ARG A 22 13.87 3.61 -1.43
CA ARG A 22 14.34 4.99 -1.57
C ARG A 22 13.96 5.81 -0.34
N GLY A 23 12.70 5.77 0.10
CA GLY A 23 12.23 6.48 1.28
C GLY A 23 13.05 6.16 2.53
N TRP A 24 13.32 4.88 2.78
CA TRP A 24 14.17 4.46 3.89
C TRP A 24 15.62 4.92 3.74
N LYS A 25 16.18 4.89 2.53
CA LYS A 25 17.52 5.44 2.27
C LYS A 25 17.60 6.94 2.54
N GLU A 26 16.56 7.71 2.27
CA GLU A 26 16.51 9.14 2.61
C GLU A 26 16.50 9.35 4.13
N VAL A 27 15.76 8.53 4.88
CA VAL A 27 15.80 8.53 6.36
C VAL A 27 17.23 8.31 6.85
N ASP A 28 17.92 7.29 6.32
CA ASP A 28 19.31 7.02 6.67
C ASP A 28 20.21 8.19 6.26
N PHE A 29 20.02 8.75 5.06
CA PHE A 29 20.85 9.83 4.49
C PHE A 29 20.77 11.13 5.28
N GLN A 30 19.59 11.44 5.80
CA GLN A 30 19.33 12.61 6.62
C GLN A 30 19.63 12.39 8.11
N SER A 31 19.86 11.13 8.52
CA SER A 31 20.35 10.86 9.86
C SER A 31 21.84 11.20 10.00
N ASP A 32 22.24 11.68 11.17
CA ASP A 32 23.64 11.90 11.53
C ASP A 32 24.41 10.57 11.79
N LYS A 33 23.76 9.43 11.59
CA LYS A 33 24.27 8.11 11.96
C LYS A 33 25.15 7.45 10.90
N ILE A 34 25.13 7.94 9.66
CA ILE A 34 25.90 7.34 8.56
C ILE A 34 27.08 8.21 8.13
N SER A 35 28.22 7.56 7.90
CA SER A 35 29.45 8.18 7.43
C SER A 35 29.33 8.67 5.98
N LEU A 36 30.22 9.59 5.59
CA LEU A 36 30.31 10.06 4.20
C LEU A 36 30.57 8.91 3.21
N LYS A 37 31.32 7.90 3.63
CA LYS A 37 31.58 6.70 2.83
C LYS A 37 30.28 5.93 2.56
N GLU A 38 29.47 5.70 3.59
CA GLU A 38 28.18 5.01 3.47
C GLU A 38 27.17 5.80 2.62
N LYS A 39 27.19 7.14 2.71
CA LYS A 39 26.42 8.02 1.82
C LYS A 39 26.82 7.82 0.36
N ASN A 40 28.11 7.85 0.05
CA ASN A 40 28.62 7.66 -1.31
C ASN A 40 28.31 6.26 -1.86
N ASP A 41 28.45 5.23 -1.03
CA ASP A 41 28.13 3.85 -1.41
C ASP A 41 26.61 3.69 -1.69
N SER A 42 25.76 4.33 -0.88
CA SER A 42 24.30 4.34 -1.08
C SER A 42 23.90 5.01 -2.39
N ILE A 43 24.50 6.15 -2.73
CA ILE A 43 24.28 6.84 -4.02
C ILE A 43 24.68 5.94 -5.19
N LYS A 44 25.84 5.29 -5.10
CA LYS A 44 26.34 4.39 -6.16
C LYS A 44 25.41 3.20 -6.37
N ILE A 45 24.91 2.59 -5.30
CA ILE A 45 23.95 1.48 -5.35
C ILE A 45 22.62 1.96 -5.95
N PHE A 46 22.11 3.10 -5.48
CA PHE A 46 20.85 3.66 -5.95
C PHE A 46 20.88 3.95 -7.46
N ASN A 47 21.96 4.55 -7.97
CA ASN A 47 22.11 4.82 -9.40
C ASN A 47 22.16 3.54 -10.25
N LYS A 48 22.78 2.46 -9.74
CA LYS A 48 22.74 1.15 -10.41
C LYS A 48 21.31 0.59 -10.47
N LEU A 49 20.56 0.70 -9.37
CA LEU A 49 19.16 0.27 -9.32
C LEU A 49 18.26 1.09 -10.26
N LYS A 50 18.45 2.41 -10.34
CA LYS A 50 17.75 3.28 -11.30
C LYS A 50 17.95 2.85 -12.74
N LYS A 51 19.20 2.60 -13.10
CA LYS A 51 19.54 2.13 -14.45
C LYS A 51 18.84 0.79 -14.74
N TRP A 52 18.98 -0.18 -13.87
CA TRP A 52 18.33 -1.49 -14.01
C TRP A 52 16.80 -1.37 -14.13
N ALA A 53 16.16 -0.59 -13.25
CA ALA A 53 14.71 -0.40 -13.27
C ALA A 53 14.21 0.25 -14.57
N THR A 54 15.03 1.10 -15.17
CA THR A 54 14.75 1.73 -16.46
C THR A 54 14.90 0.71 -17.61
N ASP A 55 16.01 -0.04 -17.61
CA ASP A 55 16.30 -1.07 -18.62
C ASP A 55 15.20 -2.17 -18.65
N GLU A 56 14.69 -2.57 -17.49
CA GLU A 56 13.60 -3.56 -17.34
C GLU A 56 12.18 -2.99 -17.52
N LYS A 57 12.07 -1.68 -17.82
CA LYS A 57 10.78 -0.95 -17.92
C LYS A 57 9.91 -1.16 -16.67
N ILE A 58 10.52 -1.08 -15.48
CA ILE A 58 9.82 -1.07 -14.19
C ILE A 58 9.32 0.35 -13.90
N THR A 59 10.10 1.36 -14.26
CA THR A 59 9.75 2.78 -14.04
C THR A 59 8.49 3.22 -14.79
N SER A 60 8.07 2.52 -15.85
CA SER A 60 6.80 2.78 -16.54
C SER A 60 5.56 2.40 -15.72
N TYR A 61 5.73 1.71 -14.59
CA TYR A 61 4.66 1.36 -13.66
C TYR A 61 4.63 2.29 -12.45
N LEU A 62 5.48 3.31 -12.42
CA LEU A 62 5.37 4.42 -11.48
C LEU A 62 4.33 5.41 -11.99
N THR A 63 3.62 6.05 -11.07
CA THR A 63 2.83 7.22 -11.44
C THR A 63 3.69 8.41 -11.80
N LYS A 64 3.08 9.51 -12.26
CA LYS A 64 3.81 10.74 -12.54
C LYS A 64 4.49 11.26 -11.27
N ASN A 65 3.75 11.39 -10.17
CA ASN A 65 4.27 11.88 -8.90
C ASN A 65 5.36 10.97 -8.32
N GLU A 66 5.13 9.66 -8.37
CA GLU A 66 6.10 8.65 -7.92
C GLU A 66 7.39 8.70 -8.75
N TYR A 67 7.26 8.83 -10.09
CA TYR A 67 8.39 8.92 -11.00
C TYR A 67 9.21 10.21 -10.78
N GLU A 68 8.55 11.34 -10.53
CA GLU A 68 9.22 12.60 -10.20
C GLU A 68 10.05 12.46 -8.92
N LYS A 69 9.48 11.91 -7.84
CA LYS A 69 10.20 11.65 -6.58
C LYS A 69 11.32 10.63 -6.76
N TYR A 70 11.07 9.56 -7.51
CA TYR A 70 12.07 8.53 -7.82
C TYR A 70 13.29 9.09 -8.55
N ASN A 71 13.09 10.11 -9.39
CA ASN A 71 14.17 10.66 -10.21
C ASN A 71 15.06 11.69 -9.55
N LYS A 72 14.65 12.28 -8.42
CA LYS A 72 15.49 13.21 -7.65
C LYS A 72 16.79 12.54 -7.16
N ASP A 73 17.78 13.34 -6.82
CA ASP A 73 19.01 12.81 -6.21
C ASP A 73 18.74 12.35 -4.77
N LEU A 74 19.49 11.36 -4.29
CA LEU A 74 19.36 10.89 -2.91
C LEU A 74 19.83 11.98 -1.94
N GLY A 75 19.11 12.19 -0.85
CA GLY A 75 19.37 13.25 0.14
C GLY A 75 18.69 14.58 -0.17
N THR A 76 17.87 14.65 -1.22
CA THR A 76 17.21 15.90 -1.66
C THR A 76 15.71 15.95 -1.38
N LEU A 77 15.12 14.83 -0.95
CA LEU A 77 13.70 14.78 -0.60
C LEU A 77 13.41 15.49 0.73
N LYS A 78 12.29 16.20 0.80
CA LYS A 78 11.80 16.74 2.08
C LYS A 78 11.28 15.62 2.99
N ILE A 79 11.14 15.91 4.28
CA ILE A 79 10.63 14.95 5.28
C ILE A 79 9.28 14.37 4.92
N GLU A 80 8.38 15.20 4.42
CA GLU A 80 7.06 14.77 4.00
C GLU A 80 7.14 13.83 2.79
N GLU A 81 8.05 14.12 1.85
CA GLU A 81 8.21 13.33 0.63
C GLU A 81 8.80 11.95 0.92
N TYR A 82 9.89 11.84 1.69
CA TYR A 82 10.45 10.52 1.97
C TYR A 82 9.60 9.73 2.96
N ALA A 83 8.87 10.39 3.87
CA ALA A 83 7.87 9.72 4.69
C ALA A 83 6.80 9.11 3.77
N GLU A 84 6.22 9.87 2.84
CA GLU A 84 5.26 9.31 1.88
C GLU A 84 5.84 8.13 1.06
N LEU A 85 7.13 8.17 0.73
CA LEU A 85 7.80 7.05 0.07
C LEU A 85 7.89 5.81 0.96
N THR A 86 8.21 5.93 2.26
CA THR A 86 8.23 4.76 3.16
C THR A 86 6.85 4.11 3.26
N TRP A 87 5.79 4.92 3.27
CA TRP A 87 4.39 4.46 3.29
C TRP A 87 3.95 3.70 2.03
N GLN A 88 4.69 3.74 0.91
CA GLN A 88 4.38 2.91 -0.27
C GLN A 88 4.39 1.42 0.03
N ILE A 89 5.02 1.00 1.14
CA ILE A 89 4.97 -0.38 1.63
C ILE A 89 3.55 -0.87 1.88
N GLU A 90 2.62 0.01 2.27
CA GLU A 90 1.24 -0.36 2.52
C GLU A 90 0.51 -0.73 1.21
N LYS A 91 0.91 -0.12 0.08
CA LYS A 91 0.40 -0.51 -1.24
C LYS A 91 0.98 -1.84 -1.72
N LEU A 92 2.17 -2.23 -1.25
CA LEU A 92 2.81 -3.49 -1.66
C LEU A 92 2.05 -4.72 -1.14
N ILE A 93 1.48 -4.62 0.05
CA ILE A 93 0.84 -5.74 0.74
C ILE A 93 -0.30 -6.36 -0.10
N PRO A 94 -1.32 -5.59 -0.57
CA PRO A 94 -2.36 -6.13 -1.44
C PRO A 94 -1.84 -6.74 -2.73
N LEU A 95 -0.79 -6.16 -3.33
CA LEU A 95 -0.22 -6.67 -4.57
C LEU A 95 0.50 -8.01 -4.35
N LEU A 96 1.28 -8.12 -3.27
CA LEU A 96 1.93 -9.37 -2.87
C LEU A 96 0.90 -10.44 -2.56
N TRP A 97 -0.17 -10.10 -1.84
CA TRP A 97 -1.28 -11.02 -1.56
C TRP A 97 -1.98 -11.48 -2.84
N ALA A 98 -2.21 -10.57 -3.78
CA ALA A 98 -2.88 -10.86 -5.03
C ALA A 98 -2.11 -11.86 -5.90
N ILE A 99 -0.77 -11.87 -5.83
CA ILE A 99 0.07 -12.84 -6.55
C ILE A 99 0.45 -14.08 -5.72
N GLY A 100 -0.12 -14.25 -4.52
CA GLY A 100 0.22 -15.35 -3.61
C GLY A 100 1.62 -15.25 -2.97
N GLY A 101 2.22 -14.05 -2.96
CA GLY A 101 3.45 -13.76 -2.23
C GLY A 101 3.27 -13.75 -0.71
N ILE A 102 2.06 -13.43 -0.24
CA ILE A 102 1.60 -13.65 1.13
C ILE A 102 0.22 -14.32 1.11
N ASN A 103 -0.03 -15.22 2.06
CA ASN A 103 -1.28 -16.00 2.10
C ASN A 103 -2.44 -15.20 2.69
N GLU A 104 -2.16 -14.39 3.69
CA GLU A 104 -3.12 -13.63 4.47
C GLU A 104 -2.70 -12.17 4.51
N LEU A 105 -3.68 -11.27 4.47
CA LEU A 105 -3.45 -9.84 4.63
C LEU A 105 -3.32 -9.53 6.13
N PRO A 106 -2.45 -8.58 6.52
CA PRO A 106 -2.47 -8.05 7.87
C PRO A 106 -3.81 -7.38 8.16
N GLU A 107 -4.13 -7.27 9.45
CA GLU A 107 -5.30 -6.51 9.91
C GLU A 107 -5.31 -5.10 9.31
N PHE A 108 -6.52 -4.59 9.04
CA PHE A 108 -6.74 -3.26 8.43
C PHE A 108 -6.01 -2.12 9.16
N SER A 109 -5.89 -2.23 10.49
CA SER A 109 -5.28 -1.21 11.36
C SER A 109 -3.81 -1.46 11.69
N MET A 110 -3.27 -2.62 11.31
CA MET A 110 -1.89 -2.98 11.62
C MET A 110 -0.95 -2.38 10.59
N GLN A 111 -0.04 -1.50 11.01
CA GLN A 111 1.02 -1.00 10.13
C GLN A 111 2.00 -2.11 9.75
N CYS A 112 2.40 -2.13 8.49
CA CYS A 112 3.45 -3.01 8.00
C CYS A 112 4.79 -2.62 8.64
N GLN A 113 5.36 -3.55 9.40
CA GLN A 113 6.67 -3.37 10.01
C GLN A 113 7.77 -3.61 8.95
N LYS A 114 8.86 -2.84 9.04
CA LYS A 114 9.98 -2.95 8.11
C LYS A 114 10.60 -4.35 8.16
N GLU A 115 10.63 -4.98 9.33
CA GLU A 115 11.21 -6.30 9.54
C GLU A 115 10.44 -7.38 8.78
N TYR A 116 9.11 -7.25 8.70
CA TYR A 116 8.28 -8.12 7.85
C TYR A 116 8.68 -8.01 6.38
N TYR A 117 9.20 -6.85 5.98
CA TYR A 117 9.72 -6.60 4.64
C TYR A 117 11.14 -7.15 4.43
N ASP A 118 12.01 -6.99 5.43
CA ASP A 118 13.39 -7.51 5.43
C ASP A 118 13.44 -9.02 5.13
N ASP A 119 12.42 -9.75 5.56
CA ASP A 119 12.23 -11.19 5.28
C ASP A 119 11.54 -11.47 3.94
N LEU A 120 10.66 -10.57 3.49
CA LEU A 120 10.03 -10.65 2.16
C LEU A 120 11.00 -10.29 1.03
N PHE A 121 12.28 -9.94 1.30
CA PHE A 121 13.24 -9.48 0.29
C PHE A 121 13.35 -10.41 -0.91
N PHE A 122 12.53 -10.10 -1.89
CA PHE A 122 12.69 -10.44 -3.28
C PHE A 122 14.09 -9.94 -3.75
N PHE A 123 14.60 -8.79 -3.29
CA PHE A 123 15.78 -8.16 -3.88
C PHE A 123 16.93 -7.76 -2.93
N LYS A 124 17.64 -8.71 -2.29
CA LYS A 124 19.03 -8.44 -1.84
C LYS A 124 19.93 -8.23 -3.05
N PRO A 125 20.92 -7.31 -3.11
CA PRO A 125 21.71 -6.89 -4.29
C PRO A 125 22.36 -7.96 -5.21
N GLU A 126 22.18 -9.26 -4.94
CA GLU A 126 22.35 -10.38 -5.88
C GLU A 126 21.08 -10.87 -6.66
N PRO A 127 19.94 -10.16 -6.79
CA PRO A 127 18.63 -10.81 -6.97
C PRO A 127 18.10 -10.80 -8.41
N ILE A 128 18.75 -10.06 -9.32
CA ILE A 128 18.23 -9.79 -10.68
C ILE A 128 18.00 -11.11 -11.46
N LYS A 129 18.75 -12.16 -11.13
CA LYS A 129 18.62 -13.50 -11.75
C LYS A 129 17.57 -14.41 -11.11
N LEU A 130 17.27 -14.26 -9.81
CA LEU A 130 16.38 -15.17 -9.08
C LEU A 130 14.90 -14.82 -9.29
N ILE A 131 14.59 -13.54 -9.48
CA ILE A 131 13.20 -13.08 -9.61
C ILE A 131 12.63 -13.36 -10.98
N ASN A 132 13.50 -13.29 -11.98
CA ASN A 132 13.22 -13.79 -13.31
C ASN A 132 12.86 -15.28 -13.35
N LYS A 133 13.28 -16.10 -12.36
CA LYS A 133 13.16 -17.57 -12.45
C LYS A 133 12.12 -18.20 -11.52
N LYS A 134 11.81 -17.57 -10.37
CA LYS A 134 10.81 -18.09 -9.42
C LYS A 134 9.44 -17.43 -9.58
N TYR A 135 9.40 -16.14 -9.92
CA TYR A 135 8.16 -15.36 -9.90
C TYR A 135 7.75 -14.80 -11.25
N LEU A 136 8.64 -14.63 -12.22
CA LEU A 136 8.25 -14.20 -13.57
C LEU A 136 7.91 -15.38 -14.51
N THR A 137 8.34 -16.60 -14.17
CA THR A 137 8.21 -17.79 -15.04
C THR A 137 7.35 -18.92 -14.47
N SER A 138 6.83 -18.80 -13.24
CA SER A 138 6.00 -19.86 -12.68
C SER A 138 4.56 -19.74 -13.18
N GLU A 139 4.04 -20.79 -13.81
CA GLU A 139 2.62 -20.94 -14.19
C GLU A 139 1.67 -20.89 -12.98
N LYS A 140 2.20 -20.82 -11.76
CA LYS A 140 1.46 -20.66 -10.50
C LYS A 140 1.07 -19.21 -10.18
N ASN A 141 1.41 -18.24 -11.03
CA ASN A 141 1.01 -16.83 -10.89
C ASN A 141 -0.45 -16.60 -11.30
N LEU A 142 -1.38 -17.33 -10.68
CA LEU A 142 -2.77 -16.94 -10.74
C LEU A 142 -2.91 -15.75 -9.80
N ILE A 143 -3.07 -14.56 -10.40
CA ILE A 143 -3.65 -13.45 -9.65
C ILE A 143 -4.95 -13.97 -9.03
N ARG A 144 -5.16 -13.66 -7.76
CA ARG A 144 -6.41 -13.99 -7.06
C ARG A 144 -7.63 -13.57 -7.88
N SER A 145 -8.75 -14.25 -7.66
CA SER A 145 -9.94 -14.00 -8.47
C SER A 145 -10.39 -12.55 -8.35
N ASN A 146 -11.01 -12.02 -9.41
CA ASN A 146 -11.55 -10.66 -9.41
C ASN A 146 -12.53 -10.46 -8.25
N ASN A 147 -13.37 -11.47 -7.98
CA ASN A 147 -14.33 -11.43 -6.89
C ASN A 147 -13.62 -11.29 -5.52
N GLU A 148 -12.50 -11.98 -5.29
CA GLU A 148 -11.72 -11.80 -4.07
C GLU A 148 -11.12 -10.38 -3.99
N ILE A 149 -10.56 -9.88 -5.09
CA ILE A 149 -9.96 -8.54 -5.16
C ILE A 149 -11.02 -7.47 -4.88
N GLU A 150 -12.19 -7.55 -5.51
CA GLU A 150 -13.32 -6.65 -5.34
C GLU A 150 -13.87 -6.71 -3.90
N LEU A 151 -14.02 -7.91 -3.35
CA LEU A 151 -14.48 -8.09 -1.96
C LEU A 151 -13.55 -7.39 -0.96
N TYR A 152 -12.23 -7.53 -1.12
CA TYR A 152 -11.28 -6.81 -0.27
C TYR A 152 -11.27 -5.31 -0.56
N ASN A 153 -11.38 -4.88 -1.82
CA ASN A 153 -11.51 -3.47 -2.17
C ASN A 153 -12.68 -2.82 -1.41
N ASP A 154 -13.83 -3.47 -1.41
CA ASP A 154 -15.04 -2.99 -0.74
C ASP A 154 -14.86 -2.95 0.77
N ALA A 155 -14.22 -3.96 1.37
CA ALA A 155 -13.92 -3.95 2.81
C ALA A 155 -13.00 -2.77 3.19
N TYR A 156 -11.93 -2.54 2.43
CA TYR A 156 -11.04 -1.38 2.63
C TYR A 156 -11.77 -0.05 2.39
N MET A 157 -12.63 0.03 1.37
CA MET A 157 -13.47 1.21 1.12
C MET A 157 -14.38 1.52 2.31
N LEU A 158 -15.06 0.52 2.86
CA LEU A 158 -15.97 0.68 3.99
C LEU A 158 -15.24 1.13 5.25
N TYR A 159 -14.08 0.54 5.51
CA TYR A 159 -13.24 0.93 6.63
C TYR A 159 -12.76 2.38 6.47
N ASN A 160 -12.29 2.77 5.28
CA ASN A 160 -11.83 4.14 5.00
C ASN A 160 -12.99 5.15 5.13
N TRP A 161 -14.16 4.82 4.58
CA TRP A 161 -15.38 5.62 4.73
C TRP A 161 -15.72 5.83 6.20
N ARG A 162 -15.64 4.76 7.02
CA ARG A 162 -15.92 4.86 8.45
C ARG A 162 -14.94 5.79 9.16
N CYS A 163 -13.64 5.72 8.85
CA CYS A 163 -12.65 6.65 9.38
C CYS A 163 -13.01 8.10 9.04
N LYS A 164 -13.35 8.38 7.77
CA LYS A 164 -13.72 9.72 7.29
C LYS A 164 -14.95 10.28 8.01
N GLU A 165 -16.00 9.47 8.15
CA GLU A 165 -17.22 9.87 8.87
C GLU A 165 -16.93 10.31 10.31
N ILE A 166 -16.09 9.57 11.02
CA ILE A 166 -15.73 9.87 12.41
C ILE A 166 -14.87 11.15 12.48
N LEU A 167 -13.94 11.34 11.55
CA LEU A 167 -13.13 12.57 11.44
C LEU A 167 -13.98 13.81 11.14
N LEU A 168 -15.08 13.65 10.40
CA LEU A 168 -16.07 14.70 10.14
C LEU A 168 -17.03 14.95 11.31
N GLY A 169 -16.89 14.23 12.43
CA GLY A 169 -17.71 14.39 13.63
C GLY A 169 -18.97 13.52 13.69
N ASN A 170 -19.18 12.62 12.72
CA ASN A 170 -20.37 11.76 12.63
C ASN A 170 -20.30 10.50 13.52
N LYS A 171 -19.81 10.62 14.77
CA LYS A 171 -19.58 9.50 15.70
C LYS A 171 -20.85 8.71 16.09
N LYS A 172 -22.04 9.28 15.91
CA LYS A 172 -23.31 8.71 16.38
C LYS A 172 -23.82 7.50 15.57
N ARG A 173 -23.25 7.23 14.40
CA ARG A 173 -23.67 6.13 13.52
C ARG A 173 -22.96 4.83 13.91
N ILE A 174 -23.40 4.13 14.95
CA ILE A 174 -22.63 3.01 15.54
C ILE A 174 -22.89 1.67 14.83
N ASN A 175 -24.08 1.46 14.26
CA ASN A 175 -24.41 0.21 13.56
C ASN A 175 -24.12 0.31 12.06
N ILE A 176 -22.88 0.02 11.68
CA ILE A 176 -22.41 0.16 10.29
C ILE A 176 -23.19 -0.79 9.35
N LYS A 177 -23.53 -2.00 9.82
CA LYS A 177 -24.35 -2.97 9.06
C LYS A 177 -25.72 -2.42 8.66
N ALA A 178 -26.34 -1.58 9.50
CA ALA A 178 -27.64 -0.99 9.21
C ALA A 178 -27.55 0.27 8.33
N GLU A 179 -26.43 0.99 8.37
CA GLU A 179 -26.27 2.27 7.68
C GLU A 179 -25.76 2.12 6.25
N ILE A 180 -24.78 1.25 6.01
CA ILE A 180 -24.14 1.10 4.70
C ILE A 180 -25.11 0.77 3.56
N PRO A 181 -26.10 -0.14 3.72
CA PRO A 181 -27.04 -0.41 2.63
C PRO A 181 -27.79 0.84 2.15
N LYS A 182 -27.92 1.87 3.00
CA LYS A 182 -28.53 3.16 2.63
C LYS A 182 -27.62 4.03 1.75
N PHE A 183 -26.31 3.86 1.84
CA PHE A 183 -25.31 4.66 1.11
C PHE A 183 -24.74 3.94 -0.11
N PHE A 184 -24.51 2.63 -0.01
CA PHE A 184 -23.80 1.84 -1.01
C PHE A 184 -24.65 0.71 -1.60
N GLY A 185 -25.88 0.51 -1.13
CA GLY A 185 -26.72 -0.61 -1.53
C GLY A 185 -26.30 -1.95 -0.92
N ASN A 186 -26.94 -3.02 -1.37
CA ASN A 186 -26.70 -4.39 -0.86
C ASN A 186 -25.52 -5.09 -1.52
N GLU A 187 -24.93 -4.50 -2.55
CA GLU A 187 -23.86 -5.11 -3.37
C GLU A 187 -22.59 -5.34 -2.54
N ILE A 188 -22.31 -4.48 -1.56
CA ILE A 188 -21.12 -4.58 -0.71
C ILE A 188 -21.39 -5.32 0.62
N SER A 189 -22.51 -6.03 0.71
CA SER A 189 -22.88 -6.73 1.95
C SER A 189 -21.94 -7.88 2.30
N ASP A 190 -21.33 -8.52 1.31
CA ASP A 190 -20.37 -9.59 1.55
C ASP A 190 -19.08 -9.08 2.21
N ALA A 191 -18.69 -7.81 1.95
CA ALA A 191 -17.50 -7.19 2.51
C ALA A 191 -17.57 -7.04 4.04
N PHE A 192 -18.78 -7.04 4.63
CA PHE A 192 -18.94 -7.03 6.08
C PHE A 192 -18.34 -8.24 6.78
N ASN A 193 -18.27 -9.37 6.09
CA ASN A 193 -17.73 -10.60 6.67
C ASN A 193 -16.21 -10.51 6.84
N LEU A 194 -15.56 -9.55 6.18
CA LEU A 194 -14.13 -9.27 6.34
C LEU A 194 -13.85 -8.20 7.40
N LEU A 195 -14.85 -7.42 7.81
CA LEU A 195 -14.66 -6.35 8.80
C LEU A 195 -14.65 -6.94 10.22
N PRO A 196 -13.67 -6.58 11.07
CA PRO A 196 -13.67 -6.96 12.48
C PRO A 196 -14.75 -6.14 13.20
N LEU A 197 -15.96 -6.68 13.34
CA LEU A 197 -17.10 -5.96 13.95
C LEU A 197 -17.32 -6.41 15.40
N GLU A 198 -17.57 -5.46 16.29
CA GLU A 198 -17.83 -5.73 17.72
C GLU A 198 -19.31 -5.61 18.12
N LYS A 199 -19.64 -5.79 19.42
CA LYS A 199 -21.00 -6.03 19.98
C LYS A 199 -22.06 -4.96 19.65
N ASN A 200 -21.70 -3.84 19.03
CA ASN A 200 -22.60 -2.78 18.59
C ASN A 200 -22.65 -2.57 17.07
N GLY A 201 -21.98 -3.43 16.29
CA GLY A 201 -21.91 -3.33 14.84
C GLY A 201 -20.96 -2.24 14.32
N ASP A 202 -20.05 -1.75 15.17
CA ASP A 202 -18.97 -0.84 14.80
C ASP A 202 -17.67 -1.62 14.56
N ILE A 203 -16.71 -0.99 13.88
CA ILE A 203 -15.41 -1.61 13.58
C ILE A 203 -14.55 -1.65 14.84
N PHE A 204 -14.04 -2.83 15.17
CA PHE A 204 -13.04 -3.08 16.18
C PHE A 204 -11.63 -2.91 15.59
N VAL A 205 -10.80 -2.16 16.29
CA VAL A 205 -9.42 -1.85 15.91
C VAL A 205 -8.53 -2.69 16.79
N GLU A 206 -8.30 -3.94 16.38
CA GLU A 206 -7.60 -4.98 17.14
C GLU A 206 -6.27 -4.51 17.73
N THR A 207 -5.43 -3.86 16.90
CA THR A 207 -4.13 -3.30 17.33
C THR A 207 -4.19 -2.32 18.49
N LEU A 208 -5.30 -1.61 18.66
CA LEU A 208 -5.51 -0.66 19.75
C LEU A 208 -6.49 -1.21 20.80
N SER A 209 -7.12 -2.35 20.55
CA SER A 209 -8.16 -2.96 21.39
C SER A 209 -9.29 -1.96 21.73
N LEU A 210 -9.70 -1.17 20.73
CA LEU A 210 -10.74 -0.14 20.83
C LEU A 210 -11.72 -0.26 19.68
N ILE A 211 -12.95 0.23 19.86
CA ILE A 211 -13.84 0.46 18.71
C ILE A 211 -13.45 1.76 18.00
N ILE A 212 -13.65 1.82 16.69
CA ILE A 212 -13.13 2.90 15.84
C ILE A 212 -13.64 4.30 16.26
N THR A 213 -14.81 4.40 16.90
CA THR A 213 -15.35 5.67 17.45
C THR A 213 -14.63 6.18 18.69
N GLU A 214 -13.94 5.31 19.41
CA GLU A 214 -13.18 5.62 20.62
C GLU A 214 -11.79 6.18 20.29
N LEU A 215 -11.30 5.95 19.07
CA LEU A 215 -10.02 6.48 18.64
C LEU A 215 -9.98 8.01 18.71
N ASN A 216 -8.82 8.52 19.12
CA ASN A 216 -8.51 9.95 19.03
C ASN A 216 -8.21 10.35 17.57
N LYS A 217 -8.12 11.65 17.30
CA LYS A 217 -7.93 12.16 15.92
C LYS A 217 -6.65 11.62 15.28
N THR A 218 -5.55 11.51 16.03
CA THR A 218 -4.25 11.05 15.52
C THR A 218 -4.29 9.56 15.19
N GLU A 219 -4.81 8.73 16.10
CA GLU A 219 -5.00 7.29 15.88
C GLU A 219 -5.89 7.03 14.66
N LEU A 220 -7.00 7.77 14.57
CA LEU A 220 -7.95 7.63 13.47
C LEU A 220 -7.35 8.04 12.13
N SER A 221 -6.59 9.14 12.07
CA SER A 221 -5.87 9.55 10.87
C SER A 221 -4.79 8.53 10.45
N LEU A 222 -4.13 7.90 11.41
CA LEU A 222 -3.15 6.83 11.13
C LEU A 222 -3.85 5.62 10.51
N VAL A 223 -4.91 5.13 11.13
CA VAL A 223 -5.70 3.98 10.62
C VAL A 223 -6.30 4.29 9.26
N GLN A 224 -6.85 5.50 9.07
CA GLN A 224 -7.37 5.94 7.78
C GLN A 224 -6.29 5.83 6.70
N LYS A 225 -5.09 6.36 6.97
CA LYS A 225 -3.99 6.36 5.99
C LYS A 225 -3.54 4.93 5.62
N LEU A 226 -3.48 4.02 6.58
CA LEU A 226 -3.17 2.60 6.33
C LEU A 226 -4.17 1.97 5.36
N VAL A 227 -5.45 2.11 5.69
CA VAL A 227 -6.56 1.55 4.92
C VAL A 227 -6.62 2.18 3.53
N GLU A 228 -6.45 3.50 3.44
CA GLU A 228 -6.44 4.24 2.19
C GLU A 228 -5.32 3.77 1.24
N TYR A 229 -4.09 3.60 1.74
CA TYR A 229 -2.98 3.12 0.91
C TYR A 229 -3.22 1.70 0.38
N ARG A 230 -3.77 0.82 1.21
CA ARG A 230 -4.09 -0.55 0.79
C ARG A 230 -5.26 -0.57 -0.19
N GLN A 231 -6.29 0.22 0.07
CA GLN A 231 -7.41 0.41 -0.86
C GLN A 231 -6.92 0.84 -2.24
N TYR A 232 -5.96 1.77 -2.31
CA TYR A 232 -5.39 2.21 -3.59
C TYR A 232 -4.79 1.06 -4.41
N ALA A 233 -4.14 0.09 -3.77
CA ALA A 233 -3.64 -1.07 -4.48
C ALA A 233 -4.77 -1.98 -5.00
N PHE A 234 -5.86 -2.14 -4.24
CA PHE A 234 -7.03 -2.90 -4.69
C PHE A 234 -7.80 -2.24 -5.84
N ILE A 235 -7.95 -0.92 -5.81
CA ILE A 235 -8.54 -0.14 -6.93
C ILE A 235 -7.72 -0.38 -8.20
N TRP A 236 -6.38 -0.32 -8.10
CA TRP A 236 -5.50 -0.59 -9.23
C TRP A 236 -5.61 -2.05 -9.72
N LEU A 237 -5.63 -3.02 -8.82
CA LEU A 237 -5.83 -4.45 -9.14
C LEU A 237 -7.18 -4.72 -9.82
N SER A 238 -8.22 -3.95 -9.51
CA SER A 238 -9.54 -4.04 -10.13
C SER A 238 -9.59 -3.40 -11.52
N GLY A 239 -8.48 -2.86 -12.01
CA GLY A 239 -8.39 -2.19 -13.30
C GLY A 239 -9.18 -0.87 -13.37
N ALA A 240 -9.59 -0.29 -12.24
CA ALA A 240 -10.35 0.96 -12.15
C ALA A 240 -9.46 2.21 -12.37
N GLU A 241 -8.61 2.17 -13.41
CA GLU A 241 -7.38 2.96 -13.55
C GLU A 241 -7.58 4.42 -14.01
N LYS A 242 -8.80 4.92 -14.19
CA LYS A 242 -9.00 6.27 -14.73
C LYS A 242 -9.10 7.33 -13.62
N ASP A 243 -8.08 8.17 -13.55
CA ASP A 243 -8.03 9.47 -12.85
C ASP A 243 -7.80 9.47 -11.33
N TRP A 244 -6.95 8.58 -10.83
CA TRP A 244 -6.69 8.43 -9.39
C TRP A 244 -5.63 9.38 -8.80
N GLU A 245 -4.76 9.99 -9.60
CA GLU A 245 -3.89 11.11 -9.16
C GLU A 245 -4.56 12.50 -9.26
N LEU A 246 -5.73 12.58 -9.92
CA LEU A 246 -6.43 13.83 -10.22
C LEU A 246 -7.57 14.16 -9.26
N ILE A 247 -7.90 13.27 -8.32
CA ILE A 247 -8.80 13.60 -7.23
C ILE A 247 -7.99 14.38 -6.19
N THR A 248 -7.75 15.66 -6.45
CA THR A 248 -7.47 16.62 -5.39
C THR A 248 -8.68 16.60 -4.46
N THR A 249 -8.52 16.06 -3.24
CA THR A 249 -9.49 16.30 -2.17
C THR A 249 -9.26 17.73 -1.67
N ASP A 250 -9.58 18.71 -2.52
CA ASP A 250 -9.83 20.07 -2.06
C ASP A 250 -11.17 20.02 -1.33
N THR A 251 -11.10 19.70 -0.04
CA THR A 251 -12.16 19.91 0.95
C THR A 251 -11.56 20.53 2.19
#